data_AF-A0A3M1E8A2-F1
#
_entry.id   AF-A0A3M1E8A2-F1
#
_cell.length_a   1.000
_cell.length_b   1.000
_cell.length_c   1.000
_cell.angle_alpha   90.00
_cell.angle_beta   90.00
_cell.angle_gamma   90.00
#
_symmetry.space_group_name_H-M   'P 1'
#
loop_
_entity.id
_entity.type
_entity.pdbx_description
1 polymer ?
#
loop_
_entity_poly.entity_id
_entity_poly.type
_entity_poly.pdbx_seq_one_letter_code
_entity_poly.pdbx_strand_id
1 'polypeptide(L)'
;LYWRTDTPLPADYTVFIHLRAADGFVRAQADSPPVGNHYPTSRWRAGEVVQDIHPLPTEADSADHIAIGLYNLPTGERLPAFAPDGSPLPDDAFLMQSEE
;
A
#
# COMPACT_ATOMS: atom_id res chain seq x y z
N LEU A 1 -4.31 -7.03 4.09
CA LEU A 1 -2.92 -6.65 4.39
C LEU A 1 -2.65 -6.83 5.89
N TYR A 2 -1.41 -7.10 6.26
CA TYR A 2 -0.95 -7.06 7.64
C TYR A 2 0.27 -6.15 7.70
N TRP A 3 0.18 -5.10 8.50
CA TRP A 3 1.23 -4.11 8.65
C TRP A 3 1.94 -4.31 9.99
N ARG A 4 3.26 -4.11 9.99
CA ARG A 4 4.04 -3.98 11.22
C ARG A 4 4.97 -2.80 11.08
N THR A 5 5.07 -2.00 12.13
CA THR A 5 6.04 -0.91 12.19
C THR A 5 7.10 -1.19 13.25
N ASP A 6 8.35 -0.89 12.98
CA ASP A 6 9.43 -1.05 13.95
C ASP A 6 9.61 0.21 14.82
N THR A 7 9.07 1.34 14.37
CA THR A 7 9.10 2.63 15.07
C THR A 7 7.76 3.37 14.92
N PRO A 8 7.45 4.34 15.80
CA PRO A 8 6.28 5.20 15.61
C PRO A 8 6.37 5.98 14.29
N LEU A 9 5.26 6.04 13.54
CA LEU A 9 5.18 6.77 12.28
C LEU A 9 4.87 8.25 12.54
N PRO A 10 5.50 9.19 11.82
CA PRO A 10 5.40 10.63 12.11
C PRO A 10 4.10 11.27 11.60
N ALA A 11 3.31 10.55 10.80
CA ALA A 11 2.13 11.07 10.13
C ALA A 11 1.07 9.98 9.90
N ASP A 12 -0.11 10.44 9.48
CA ASP A 12 -1.20 9.60 9.00
C ASP A 12 -1.05 9.38 7.49
N TYR A 13 -0.73 8.13 7.12
CA TYR A 13 -0.56 7.70 5.74
C TYR A 13 -1.84 7.04 5.23
N THR A 14 -2.06 7.18 3.93
CA THR A 14 -3.09 6.47 3.17
C THR A 14 -2.44 5.28 2.48
N VAL A 15 -3.08 4.11 2.58
CA VAL A 15 -2.67 2.91 1.85
C VAL A 15 -3.23 3.02 0.44
N PHE A 16 -2.40 2.77 -0.55
CA PHE A 16 -2.86 2.56 -1.92
C PHE A 16 -2.65 1.10 -2.32
N ILE A 17 -3.63 0.56 -3.04
CA ILE A 17 -3.57 -0.74 -3.71
C ILE A 17 -4.02 -0.53 -5.14
N HIS A 18 -3.09 -0.63 -6.09
CA HIS A 18 -3.35 -0.39 -7.51
C HIS A 18 -3.19 -1.68 -8.28
N LEU A 19 -4.25 -2.10 -8.97
CA LEU A 19 -4.23 -3.23 -9.88
C LEU A 19 -3.87 -2.70 -11.26
N ARG A 20 -2.70 -3.08 -11.75
CA ARG A 20 -2.12 -2.58 -12.99
C ARG A 20 -2.11 -3.68 -14.03
N ALA A 21 -2.50 -3.36 -15.25
CA ALA A 21 -2.36 -4.26 -16.39
C ALA A 21 -0.96 -4.16 -17.01
N ALA A 22 -0.62 -5.10 -17.89
CA ALA A 22 0.66 -5.14 -18.60
C ALA A 22 0.91 -3.89 -19.48
N ASP A 23 -0.15 -3.17 -19.87
CA ASP A 23 -0.05 -1.90 -20.60
C ASP A 23 0.30 -0.69 -19.71
N GLY A 24 0.47 -0.91 -18.40
CA GLY A 24 0.84 0.09 -17.42
C GLY A 24 -0.34 0.90 -16.85
N PHE A 25 -1.56 0.70 -17.34
CA PHE A 25 -2.73 1.41 -16.82
C PHE A 25 -3.32 0.70 -15.59
N VAL A 26 -3.80 1.52 -14.64
CA VAL A 26 -4.55 1.05 -13.47
C VAL A 26 -5.95 0.60 -13.90
N ARG A 27 -6.27 -0.66 -13.67
CA ARG A 27 -7.59 -1.27 -13.93
C ARG A 27 -8.55 -1.05 -12.78
N ALA A 28 -8.04 -1.18 -11.56
CA ALA A 28 -8.80 -0.93 -10.34
C ALA A 28 -7.86 -0.41 -9.25
N GLN A 29 -8.40 0.33 -8.30
CA GLN A 29 -7.62 0.82 -7.16
C GLN A 29 -8.48 0.93 -5.91
N ALA A 30 -7.82 0.80 -4.76
CA ALA A 30 -8.34 1.17 -3.47
C ALA A 30 -7.31 2.03 -2.75
N ASP A 31 -7.71 3.27 -2.45
CA ASP A 31 -6.91 4.24 -1.72
C ASP A 31 -7.71 4.63 -0.48
N SER A 32 -7.26 4.23 0.70
CA SER A 32 -7.91 4.64 1.95
C SER A 32 -6.98 4.59 3.16
N PRO A 33 -7.26 5.39 4.21
CA PRO A 33 -6.53 5.26 5.47
C PRO A 33 -6.72 3.86 6.07
N PRO A 34 -5.73 3.33 6.82
CA PRO A 34 -5.82 1.98 7.37
C PRO A 34 -7.05 1.75 8.22
N VAL A 35 -7.53 0.51 8.20
CA VAL A 35 -8.68 0.03 9.00
C VAL A 35 -9.93 0.88 8.70
N GLY A 36 -10.13 1.25 7.43
CA GLY A 36 -11.24 2.08 6.99
C GLY A 36 -11.31 3.42 7.74
N ASN A 37 -10.16 4.06 7.97
CA ASN A 37 -10.03 5.32 8.72
C ASN A 37 -10.35 5.26 10.24
N HIS A 38 -10.40 4.07 10.84
CA HIS A 38 -10.62 3.93 12.28
C HIS A 38 -9.33 3.87 13.10
N TYR A 39 -8.19 3.52 12.46
CA TYR A 39 -6.92 3.36 13.16
C TYR A 39 -5.74 3.90 12.34
N PRO A 40 -5.50 5.23 12.41
CA PRO A 40 -4.50 5.89 11.59
C PRO A 40 -3.07 5.53 11.98
N THR A 41 -2.12 5.61 11.03
CA THR A 41 -0.74 5.12 11.18
C THR A 41 0.06 5.81 12.28
N SER A 42 -0.22 7.09 12.60
CA SER A 42 0.47 7.78 13.71
C SER A 42 0.19 7.18 15.09
N ARG A 43 -0.85 6.34 15.22
CA ARG A 43 -1.21 5.66 16.47
C ARG A 43 -0.58 4.27 16.60
N TRP A 44 0.05 3.76 15.55
CA TRP A 44 0.65 2.43 15.56
C TRP A 44 1.86 2.41 16.49
N ARG A 45 1.98 1.33 17.26
CA ARG A 45 3.11 1.12 18.16
C ARG A 45 4.18 0.26 17.50
N ALA A 46 5.44 0.49 17.89
CA ALA A 46 6.54 -0.37 17.48
C ALA A 46 6.26 -1.85 17.83
N GLY A 47 6.45 -2.74 16.87
CA GLY A 47 6.20 -4.18 16.98
C GLY A 47 4.73 -4.60 16.87
N GLU A 48 3.78 -3.66 16.82
CA GLU A 48 2.35 -3.95 16.65
C GLU A 48 2.05 -4.47 15.24
N VAL A 49 1.18 -5.48 15.15
CA VAL A 49 0.65 -5.97 13.88
C VAL A 49 -0.77 -5.48 13.69
N VAL A 50 -1.02 -4.71 12.64
CA VAL A 50 -2.33 -4.16 12.29
C VAL A 50 -2.88 -4.91 11.09
N GLN A 51 -4.04 -5.55 11.28
CA GLN A 51 -4.80 -6.14 10.17
C GLN A 51 -5.60 -5.05 9.46
N ASP A 52 -5.50 -5.03 8.13
CA ASP A 52 -6.08 -3.97 7.32
C ASP A 52 -6.70 -4.55 6.04
N ILE A 53 -7.95 -4.16 5.75
CA ILE A 53 -8.76 -4.73 4.67
C ILE A 53 -9.18 -3.60 3.73
N HIS A 54 -8.79 -3.73 2.45
CA HIS A 54 -9.16 -2.82 1.38
C HIS A 54 -9.92 -3.62 0.31
N PRO A 55 -11.25 -3.46 0.20
CA PRO A 55 -12.02 -4.09 -0.86
C PRO A 55 -11.61 -3.54 -2.21
N LEU A 56 -11.41 -4.42 -3.18
CA LEU A 56 -11.09 -4.05 -4.56
C LEU A 56 -12.31 -4.27 -5.47
N PRO A 57 -12.53 -3.40 -6.46
CA PRO A 57 -13.53 -3.64 -7.51
C PRO A 57 -13.29 -4.96 -8.23
N THR A 58 -14.38 -5.67 -8.56
CA THR A 58 -14.38 -7.02 -9.15
C THR A 58 -13.87 -7.09 -10.59
N GLU A 59 -13.70 -5.97 -11.30
CA GLU A 59 -13.17 -5.91 -12.68
C GLU A 59 -11.63 -6.10 -12.75
N ALA A 60 -11.07 -6.72 -11.71
CA ALA A 60 -9.66 -6.98 -11.49
C ALA A 60 -9.04 -8.02 -12.43
N ASP A 61 -9.85 -8.78 -13.16
CA ASP A 61 -9.43 -9.96 -13.94
C ASP A 61 -8.43 -9.67 -15.08
N SER A 62 -8.14 -8.40 -15.37
CA SER A 62 -7.13 -7.97 -16.35
C SER A 62 -5.87 -7.37 -15.74
N ALA A 63 -5.69 -7.48 -14.42
CA ALA A 63 -4.50 -7.02 -13.74
C ALA A 63 -3.34 -8.03 -13.88
N ASP A 64 -2.18 -7.51 -14.26
CA ASP A 64 -0.90 -8.21 -14.37
C ASP A 64 -0.15 -8.21 -13.03
N HIS A 65 -0.25 -7.10 -12.29
CA HIS A 65 0.34 -7.01 -10.96
C HIS A 65 -0.42 -6.04 -10.06
N ILE A 66 -0.19 -6.17 -8.77
CA ILE A 66 -0.72 -5.33 -7.71
C ILE A 66 0.44 -4.52 -7.14
N ALA A 67 0.31 -3.19 -7.16
CA ALA A 67 1.21 -2.28 -6.48
C ALA A 67 0.60 -1.84 -5.15
N ILE A 68 1.34 -2.00 -4.05
CA ILE A 68 0.90 -1.67 -2.70
C ILE A 68 1.90 -0.72 -2.08
N GLY A 69 1.42 0.37 -1.48
CA GLY A 69 2.28 1.29 -0.74
C GLY A 69 1.52 2.25 0.14
N LEU A 70 2.25 3.22 0.67
CA LEU A 70 1.76 4.24 1.58
C LEU A 70 2.09 5.61 1.01
N TYR A 71 1.22 6.58 1.20
CA TYR A 71 1.51 7.97 0.84
C TYR A 71 0.90 8.95 1.85
N ASN A 72 1.50 10.12 1.94
CA ASN A 72 0.96 11.23 2.71
C ASN A 72 -0.15 11.90 1.89
N LEU A 73 -1.40 11.81 2.34
CA LEU A 73 -2.54 12.34 1.59
C LEU A 73 -2.46 13.87 1.34
N PRO A 74 -2.07 14.70 2.32
CA PRO A 74 -1.87 16.14 2.08
C PRO A 74 -0.86 16.50 0.99
N THR A 75 0.27 15.78 0.89
CA THR A 75 1.36 16.13 -0.05
C THR A 75 1.35 15.30 -1.33
N GLY A 76 0.71 14.13 -1.31
CA GLY A 76 0.79 13.12 -2.37
C GLY A 76 2.12 12.36 -2.40
N GLU A 77 3.04 12.63 -1.47
CA GLU A 77 4.36 12.00 -1.42
C GLU A 77 4.25 10.56 -0.94
N ARG A 78 4.84 9.62 -1.70
CA ARG A 78 4.89 8.21 -1.33
C ARG A 78 5.95 8.00 -0.24
N LEU A 79 5.64 7.09 0.69
CA LEU A 79 6.60 6.66 1.69
C LEU A 79 7.64 5.77 1.00
N PRO A 80 8.96 6.08 1.07
CA PRO A 80 9.98 5.30 0.40
C PRO A 80 9.91 3.82 0.76
N ALA A 81 9.96 2.97 -0.25
CA ALA A 81 9.91 1.52 -0.09
C ALA A 81 11.21 0.89 -0.55
N PHE A 82 11.67 -0.14 0.17
CA PHE A 82 12.96 -0.79 -0.08
C PHE A 82 12.81 -2.30 -0.12
N ALA A 83 13.59 -2.95 -0.98
CA ALA A 83 13.74 -4.40 -1.00
C ALA A 83 14.58 -4.87 0.21
N PRO A 84 14.59 -6.18 0.52
CA PRO A 84 15.37 -6.72 1.64
C PRO A 84 16.87 -6.43 1.58
N ASP A 85 17.42 -6.20 0.39
CA ASP A 85 18.83 -5.82 0.17
C ASP A 85 19.10 -4.31 0.34
N GLY A 86 18.07 -3.51 0.65
CA GLY A 86 18.14 -2.07 0.85
C GLY A 86 18.04 -1.25 -0.44
N SER A 87 17.87 -1.88 -1.60
CA SER A 87 17.60 -1.14 -2.85
C SER A 87 16.21 -0.51 -2.84
N PRO A 88 16.03 0.71 -3.40
CA PRO A 88 14.71 1.32 -3.48
C PRO A 88 13.82 0.53 -4.44
N LEU A 89 12.56 0.34 -4.06
CA LEU A 89 11.55 -0.26 -4.91
C LEU A 89 11.03 0.79 -5.92
N PRO A 90 10.72 0.36 -7.16
CA PRO A 90 10.11 1.27 -8.13
C PRO A 90 8.79 1.79 -7.59
N ASP A 91 8.47 3.05 -7.93
CA ASP A 91 7.21 3.68 -7.55
C ASP A 91 6.99 3.76 -6.02
N ASP A 92 8.00 3.53 -5.18
CA ASP A 92 7.88 3.39 -3.72
C ASP A 92 6.78 2.40 -3.32
N ALA A 93 6.66 1.31 -4.08
CA ALA A 93 5.61 0.33 -3.95
C ALA A 93 6.15 -1.11 -3.92
N PHE A 94 5.55 -1.95 -3.10
CA PHE A 94 5.70 -3.39 -3.21
C PHE A 94 4.86 -3.89 -4.39
N LEU A 95 5.49 -4.63 -5.31
CA LEU A 95 4.83 -5.23 -6.47
C LEU A 95 4.61 -6.71 -6.23
N MET A 96 3.35 -7.15 -6.26
CA MET A 96 2.94 -8.54 -6.22
C MET A 96 2.39 -8.91 -7.60
N GLN A 97 3.00 -9.90 -8.26
CA GLN A 97 2.45 -10.46 -9.51
C GLN A 97 1.11 -11.13 -9.21
N SER A 98 0.11 -10.99 -10.10
CA SER A 98 -1.06 -11.87 -10.04
C SER A 98 -0.59 -13.26 -10.47
N GLU A 99 -0.86 -14.28 -9.66
CA GLU A 99 -0.65 -15.67 -10.12
C GLU A 99 -1.78 -16.01 -11.11
N GLU A 100 -1.41 -16.60 -12.26
CA GLU A 100 -2.35 -17.11 -13.28
C GLU A 100 -3.28 -18.21 -12.76
#